data_AF-A0A550J3E6-F1
#
_entry.id   AF-A0A550J3E6-F1
#
_cell.length_a   1.000
_cell.length_b   1.000
_cell.length_c   1.000
_cell.angle_alpha   90.00
_cell.angle_beta   90.00
_cell.angle_gamma   90.00
#
_symmetry.space_group_name_H-M   'P 1'
#
loop_
_entity.id
_entity.type
_entity.pdbx_description
1 polymer ?
#
loop_
_entity_poly.entity_id
_entity_poly.type
_entity_poly.pdbx_seq_one_letter_code
_entity_poly.pdbx_strand_id
1 'polypeptide(L)'
;MNGQLPGRDLNPLDIQLLLRTDDLIKFIYGLDAYDEFDGDMRHWIKGDVMHSKPVIMNYSNYDFNLTNEANCGTNKTYIFVGGNDGMLHAYRDCDGKEVWGFIPDEFLADLQYLRDFDHHYYFMDGSPVIYFHDQNKDGTITASEDAVVLIVGMRRGGGKSTLGFGGGDSTYYALNITNPENPEFLWKINNSTSGFAELGQTWSLPTLALMQLGEPKAAKVVAIFGAGYDTNEDLRHGATQDFPDADENTVTSAAFSGEGNLISSTGNSPYAPSGRGCFAVEVASFDASAGKRVVLKSTPTLLWSYTAADDDSDRMKFSFPSDPLVLDRDYDGYADTTYIGDTGGQLWRFDMQSNSTSNWNATCIFAANDGVAEVGRKAFYKPTAT
;
A
#
# COMPACT_ATOMS: atom_id res chain seq x y z
N MET A 1 -18.20 42.68 -5.06
CA MET A 1 -16.94 43.39 -5.36
C MET A 1 -16.01 42.37 -5.97
N ASN A 2 -15.64 42.58 -7.24
CA ASN A 2 -14.67 41.77 -7.96
C ASN A 2 -13.30 41.89 -7.29
N GLY A 3 -12.76 40.79 -6.77
CA GLY A 3 -11.37 40.70 -6.36
C GLY A 3 -10.55 40.12 -7.50
N GLN A 4 -10.01 40.98 -8.37
CA GLN A 4 -8.97 40.59 -9.32
C GLN A 4 -7.73 40.17 -8.54
N LEU A 5 -7.27 38.95 -8.77
CA LEU A 5 -5.91 38.53 -8.42
C LEU A 5 -4.91 39.40 -9.21
N PRO A 6 -3.75 39.75 -8.62
CA PRO A 6 -2.80 40.65 -9.25
C PRO A 6 -2.24 40.03 -10.53
N GLY A 7 -2.36 40.75 -11.63
CA GLY A 7 -1.83 40.38 -12.95
C GLY A 7 -0.32 40.22 -12.89
N ARG A 8 0.12 38.96 -12.89
CA ARG A 8 1.47 38.59 -13.29
C ARG A 8 1.35 38.29 -14.78
N ASP A 9 2.01 39.08 -15.63
CA ASP A 9 2.12 38.78 -17.06
C ASP A 9 2.84 37.44 -17.18
N LEU A 10 2.07 36.38 -17.42
CA LEU A 10 2.58 35.04 -17.64
C LEU A 10 3.31 35.03 -18.97
N ASN A 11 4.57 34.57 -18.97
CA ASN A 11 5.32 34.52 -20.21
C ASN A 11 4.70 33.45 -21.14
N PRO A 12 4.96 33.45 -22.45
CA PRO A 12 4.37 32.48 -23.38
C PRO A 12 4.65 31.01 -23.04
N LEU A 13 5.78 30.72 -22.39
CA LEU A 13 6.11 29.39 -21.88
C LEU A 13 5.27 29.03 -20.66
N ASP A 14 5.02 29.97 -19.75
CA ASP A 14 4.11 29.79 -18.60
C ASP A 14 2.67 29.56 -19.08
N ILE A 15 2.23 30.27 -20.12
CA ILE A 15 0.92 30.08 -20.75
C ILE A 15 0.82 28.69 -21.42
N GLN A 16 1.86 28.26 -22.14
CA GLN A 16 1.87 26.91 -22.73
C GLN A 16 1.96 25.80 -21.68
N LEU A 17 2.69 26.02 -20.59
CA LEU A 17 2.75 25.09 -19.46
C LEU A 17 1.39 24.98 -18.76
N LEU A 18 0.73 26.12 -18.53
CA LEU A 18 -0.61 26.18 -17.93
C LEU A 18 -1.67 25.52 -18.82
N LEU A 19 -1.65 25.77 -20.13
CA LEU A 19 -2.53 25.09 -21.08
C LEU A 19 -2.31 23.58 -21.06
N ARG A 20 -1.04 23.12 -20.99
CA ARG A 20 -0.71 21.69 -20.88
C ARG A 20 -1.16 21.07 -19.56
N THR A 21 -1.12 21.83 -18.45
CA THR A 21 -1.63 21.37 -17.14
C THR A 21 -3.15 21.31 -17.12
N ASP A 22 -3.85 22.31 -17.65
CA ASP A 22 -5.32 22.34 -17.70
C ASP A 22 -5.87 21.18 -18.54
N ASP A 23 -5.24 20.90 -19.69
CA ASP A 23 -5.65 19.79 -20.55
C ASP A 23 -5.34 18.43 -19.90
N LEU A 24 -4.22 18.32 -19.16
CA LEU A 24 -3.94 17.12 -18.38
C LEU A 24 -4.98 16.91 -17.27
N ILE A 25 -5.38 17.96 -16.57
CA ILE A 25 -6.43 17.90 -15.53
C ILE A 25 -7.75 17.44 -16.15
N LYS A 26 -8.17 18.05 -17.27
CA LYS A 26 -9.37 17.63 -18.00
C LYS A 26 -9.27 16.16 -18.44
N PHE A 27 -8.11 15.73 -18.93
CA PHE A 27 -7.85 14.35 -19.33
C PHE A 27 -8.01 13.38 -18.15
N ILE A 28 -7.47 13.72 -16.97
CA ILE A 28 -7.65 12.96 -15.73
C ILE A 28 -9.13 12.85 -15.36
N TYR A 29 -9.90 13.93 -15.53
CA TYR A 29 -11.37 13.91 -15.35
C TYR A 29 -12.14 13.14 -16.44
N GLY A 30 -11.45 12.56 -17.42
CA GLY A 30 -12.04 11.75 -18.48
C GLY A 30 -12.50 12.54 -19.70
N LEU A 31 -12.27 13.85 -19.75
CA LEU A 31 -12.60 14.67 -20.91
C LEU A 31 -11.63 14.41 -22.06
N ASP A 32 -12.11 14.52 -23.29
CA ASP A 32 -11.26 14.54 -24.48
C ASP A 32 -10.59 15.91 -24.65
N ALA A 33 -9.67 16.22 -23.73
CA ALA A 33 -9.03 17.53 -23.63
C ALA A 33 -8.14 17.87 -24.83
N TYR A 34 -7.77 16.88 -25.63
CA TYR A 34 -6.82 17.01 -26.73
C TYR A 34 -7.49 16.87 -28.11
N ASP A 35 -8.83 16.83 -28.15
CA ASP A 35 -9.64 16.83 -29.38
C ASP A 35 -9.24 15.69 -30.34
N GLU A 36 -9.02 14.50 -29.76
CA GLU A 36 -8.62 13.31 -30.53
C GLU A 36 -9.82 12.56 -31.13
N PHE A 37 -11.02 12.80 -30.58
CA PHE A 37 -12.26 12.13 -30.93
C PHE A 37 -13.43 13.13 -30.99
N ASP A 38 -14.51 12.77 -31.69
CA ASP A 38 -15.65 13.66 -31.96
C ASP A 38 -16.58 13.90 -30.74
N GLY A 39 -16.12 13.68 -29.49
CA GLY A 39 -16.96 13.75 -28.28
C GLY A 39 -16.24 14.35 -27.07
N ASP A 40 -17.01 14.96 -26.16
CA ASP A 40 -16.45 15.67 -24.99
C ASP A 40 -15.75 14.74 -23.98
N MET A 41 -16.07 13.45 -24.00
CA MET A 41 -15.50 12.43 -23.10
C MET A 41 -14.66 11.43 -23.88
N ARG A 42 -13.57 10.97 -23.26
CA ARG A 42 -12.75 9.88 -23.80
C ARG A 42 -13.57 8.60 -23.91
N HIS A 43 -13.35 7.84 -24.97
CA HIS A 43 -13.97 6.52 -25.14
C HIS A 43 -13.56 5.53 -24.05
N TRP A 44 -12.32 5.65 -23.56
CA TRP A 44 -11.78 4.82 -22.49
C TRP A 44 -11.25 5.74 -21.39
N ILE A 45 -12.01 5.87 -20.30
CA ILE A 45 -11.74 6.86 -19.24
C ILE A 45 -10.80 6.30 -18.19
N LYS A 46 -11.17 5.13 -17.64
CA LYS A 46 -10.50 4.50 -16.50
C LYS A 46 -9.27 3.70 -16.95
N GLY A 47 -8.16 3.83 -16.25
CA GLY A 47 -6.97 3.00 -16.42
C GLY A 47 -7.25 1.52 -16.17
N ASP A 48 -6.39 0.67 -16.72
CA ASP A 48 -6.46 -0.77 -16.52
C ASP A 48 -6.33 -1.15 -15.04
N VAL A 49 -6.99 -2.23 -14.65
CA VAL A 49 -6.89 -2.81 -13.31
C VAL A 49 -5.98 -4.02 -13.41
N MET A 50 -4.69 -3.82 -13.12
CA MET A 50 -3.66 -4.84 -13.32
C MET A 50 -3.68 -5.91 -12.23
N HIS A 51 -3.35 -5.53 -10.99
CA HIS A 51 -3.34 -6.47 -9.86
C HIS A 51 -4.20 -6.05 -8.67
N SER A 52 -4.86 -4.90 -8.74
CA SER A 52 -5.80 -4.46 -7.71
C SER A 52 -7.08 -5.29 -7.75
N LYS A 53 -7.41 -5.94 -6.65
CA LYS A 53 -8.71 -6.58 -6.43
C LYS A 53 -9.67 -5.56 -5.83
N PRO A 54 -10.87 -5.36 -6.40
CA PRO A 54 -11.87 -4.50 -5.78
C PRO A 54 -12.24 -4.99 -4.38
N VAL A 55 -12.34 -4.08 -3.42
CA VAL A 55 -12.92 -4.36 -2.10
C VAL A 55 -14.29 -3.69 -2.00
N ILE A 56 -15.26 -4.42 -1.45
CA ILE A 56 -16.64 -3.96 -1.33
C ILE A 56 -16.94 -3.76 0.16
N MET A 57 -17.52 -2.60 0.51
CA MET A 57 -17.97 -2.31 1.86
C MET A 57 -19.42 -1.85 1.83
N ASN A 58 -20.27 -2.50 2.62
CA ASN A 58 -21.65 -2.11 2.83
C ASN A 58 -21.77 -1.33 4.15
N TYR A 59 -22.44 -0.17 4.10
CA TYR A 59 -22.60 0.75 5.23
C TYR A 59 -24.02 0.76 5.82
N SER A 60 -24.95 -0.02 5.26
CA SER A 60 -26.35 0.01 5.68
C SER A 60 -26.99 -1.36 5.54
N ASN A 61 -27.62 -1.81 6.61
CA ASN A 61 -28.45 -3.00 6.60
C ASN A 61 -29.80 -2.70 5.92
N TYR A 62 -30.19 -3.52 4.94
CA TYR A 62 -31.48 -3.41 4.25
C TYR A 62 -31.89 -4.75 3.61
N ASP A 63 -33.16 -4.91 3.28
CA ASP A 63 -33.66 -6.10 2.57
C ASP A 63 -33.17 -6.14 1.12
N PHE A 64 -32.34 -7.12 0.76
CA PHE A 64 -31.81 -7.28 -0.60
C PHE A 64 -32.92 -7.59 -1.61
N ASN A 65 -33.19 -6.62 -2.48
CA ASN A 65 -34.04 -6.76 -3.64
C ASN A 65 -33.69 -5.66 -4.65
N LEU A 66 -34.06 -5.88 -5.91
CA LEU A 66 -33.73 -4.97 -7.02
C LEU A 66 -34.13 -3.51 -6.78
N THR A 67 -35.23 -3.25 -6.05
CA THR A 67 -35.67 -1.88 -5.77
C THR A 67 -34.77 -1.19 -4.75
N ASN A 68 -34.39 -1.90 -3.69
CA ASN A 68 -33.49 -1.37 -2.67
C ASN A 68 -32.05 -1.27 -3.17
N GLU A 69 -31.58 -2.26 -3.93
CA GLU A 69 -30.24 -2.27 -4.53
C GLU A 69 -30.03 -1.08 -5.47
N ALA A 70 -31.03 -0.74 -6.31
CA ALA A 70 -30.97 0.42 -7.20
C ALA A 70 -31.21 1.78 -6.50
N ASN A 71 -31.56 1.79 -5.21
CA ASN A 71 -31.85 3.02 -4.47
C ASN A 71 -30.65 3.46 -3.64
N CYS A 72 -29.92 4.48 -4.10
CA CYS A 72 -28.75 5.03 -3.40
C CYS A 72 -29.06 5.67 -2.03
N GLY A 73 -30.32 5.89 -1.68
CA GLY A 73 -30.75 6.26 -0.32
C GLY A 73 -30.73 5.09 0.66
N THR A 74 -30.90 3.87 0.16
CA THR A 74 -30.95 2.62 0.93
C THR A 74 -29.66 1.81 0.77
N ASN A 75 -29.28 1.49 -0.47
CA ASN A 75 -28.05 0.78 -0.78
C ASN A 75 -26.85 1.71 -0.62
N LYS A 76 -26.20 1.62 0.53
CA LYS A 76 -24.93 2.30 0.84
C LYS A 76 -23.74 1.36 0.67
N THR A 77 -23.71 0.60 -0.42
CA THR A 77 -22.57 -0.27 -0.75
C THR A 77 -21.62 0.46 -1.69
N TYR A 78 -20.33 0.40 -1.39
CA TYR A 78 -19.27 1.06 -2.13
C TYR A 78 -18.18 0.07 -2.53
N ILE A 79 -17.61 0.29 -3.71
CA ILE A 79 -16.57 -0.53 -4.31
C ILE A 79 -15.31 0.33 -4.45
N PHE A 80 -14.19 -0.13 -3.90
CA PHE A 80 -12.91 0.57 -3.98
C PHE A 80 -11.90 -0.24 -4.77
N VAL A 81 -11.20 0.38 -5.71
CA VAL A 81 -10.24 -0.31 -6.59
C VAL A 81 -9.15 0.64 -7.10
N GLY A 82 -7.90 0.20 -7.04
CA GLY A 82 -6.78 0.88 -7.69
C GLY A 82 -6.86 0.75 -9.21
N GLY A 83 -6.58 1.84 -9.92
CA GLY A 83 -6.46 1.90 -11.36
C GLY A 83 -5.08 2.40 -11.79
N ASN A 84 -4.57 1.79 -12.86
CA ASN A 84 -3.28 2.16 -13.44
C ASN A 84 -3.32 3.51 -14.19
N ASP A 85 -4.37 4.30 -13.97
CA ASP A 85 -4.52 5.73 -14.28
C ASP A 85 -4.08 6.64 -13.12
N GLY A 86 -3.46 6.09 -12.07
CA GLY A 86 -2.94 6.89 -10.95
C GLY A 86 -3.86 6.99 -9.75
N MET A 87 -5.05 6.39 -9.81
CA MET A 87 -6.11 6.65 -8.85
C MET A 87 -6.53 5.39 -8.08
N LEU A 88 -6.87 5.58 -6.80
CA LEU A 88 -7.82 4.70 -6.11
C LEU A 88 -9.22 5.27 -6.34
N HIS A 89 -10.08 4.50 -6.98
CA HIS A 89 -11.46 4.91 -7.27
C HIS A 89 -12.43 4.37 -6.24
N ALA A 90 -13.51 5.10 -6.00
CA ALA A 90 -14.67 4.66 -5.24
C ALA A 90 -15.95 4.78 -6.07
N TYR A 91 -16.69 3.68 -6.18
CA TYR A 91 -17.95 3.61 -6.91
C TYR A 91 -19.10 3.25 -5.99
N ARG A 92 -20.29 3.77 -6.28
CA ARG A 92 -21.54 3.30 -5.68
C ARG A 92 -22.02 2.05 -6.39
N ASP A 93 -22.42 1.05 -5.62
CA ASP A 93 -23.05 -0.15 -6.15
C ASP A 93 -24.44 0.12 -6.76
N CYS A 94 -25.20 1.06 -6.18
CA CYS A 94 -26.58 1.33 -6.58
C CYS A 94 -26.78 1.86 -8.01
N ASP A 95 -25.82 2.64 -8.52
CA ASP A 95 -25.91 3.30 -9.82
C ASP A 95 -24.61 3.27 -10.64
N GLY A 96 -23.55 2.66 -10.09
CA GLY A 96 -22.23 2.56 -10.72
C GLY A 96 -21.47 3.89 -10.79
N LYS A 97 -21.96 4.98 -10.19
CA LYS A 97 -21.28 6.27 -10.27
C LYS A 97 -20.03 6.29 -9.41
N GLU A 98 -18.97 6.85 -9.97
CA GLU A 98 -17.79 7.22 -9.22
C GLU A 98 -18.10 8.40 -8.30
N VAL A 99 -17.76 8.25 -7.01
CA VAL A 99 -17.95 9.32 -6.02
C VAL A 99 -16.69 10.14 -5.80
N TRP A 100 -15.52 9.51 -5.89
CA TRP A 100 -14.23 10.17 -5.80
C TRP A 100 -13.12 9.27 -6.36
N GLY A 101 -12.03 9.92 -6.75
CA GLY A 101 -10.73 9.31 -7.03
C GLY A 101 -9.67 9.92 -6.12
N PHE A 102 -8.81 9.09 -5.54
CA PHE A 102 -7.67 9.51 -4.72
C PHE A 102 -6.37 9.28 -5.49
N ILE A 103 -5.57 10.33 -5.65
CA ILE A 103 -4.28 10.30 -6.33
C ILE A 103 -3.16 10.41 -5.27
N PRO A 104 -2.31 9.39 -5.11
CA PRO A 104 -1.05 9.50 -4.36
C PRO A 104 -0.20 10.68 -4.83
N ASP A 105 0.43 11.40 -3.91
CA ASP A 105 1.23 12.57 -4.27
C ASP A 105 2.45 12.20 -5.13
N GLU A 106 2.97 10.98 -4.97
CA GLU A 106 4.07 10.44 -5.77
C GLU A 106 3.72 10.35 -7.26
N PHE A 107 2.44 10.18 -7.61
CA PHE A 107 2.02 10.10 -9.01
C PHE A 107 1.75 11.44 -9.67
N LEU A 108 1.60 12.54 -8.92
CA LEU A 108 1.17 13.83 -9.48
C LEU A 108 2.06 14.32 -10.63
N ALA A 109 3.38 14.15 -10.50
CA ALA A 109 4.33 14.51 -11.56
C ALA A 109 4.28 13.52 -12.74
N ASP A 110 3.93 12.26 -12.48
CA ASP A 110 3.95 11.18 -13.45
C ASP A 110 2.64 11.06 -14.24
N LEU A 111 1.54 11.69 -13.80
CA LEU A 111 0.27 11.67 -14.54
C LEU A 111 0.40 12.19 -15.99
N GLN A 112 1.41 13.02 -16.26
CA GLN A 112 1.72 13.46 -17.64
C GLN A 112 2.02 12.29 -18.60
N TYR A 113 2.43 11.14 -18.06
CA TYR A 113 2.76 9.93 -18.82
C TYR A 113 1.54 9.06 -19.14
N LEU A 114 0.34 9.37 -18.62
CA LEU A 114 -0.89 8.66 -19.00
C LEU A 114 -1.24 8.78 -20.49
N ARG A 115 -0.59 9.70 -21.19
CA ARG A 115 -0.72 9.98 -22.63
C ARG A 115 0.39 9.35 -23.46
N ASP A 116 1.36 8.68 -22.84
CA ASP A 116 2.40 7.99 -23.59
C ASP A 116 1.81 6.75 -24.28
N PHE A 117 1.94 6.69 -25.59
CA PHE A 117 1.44 5.57 -26.40
C PHE A 117 2.49 4.49 -26.66
N ASP A 118 3.76 4.79 -26.39
CA ASP A 118 4.90 3.91 -26.65
C ASP A 118 5.27 3.07 -25.41
N HIS A 119 4.92 3.55 -24.21
CA HIS A 119 5.26 2.90 -22.95
C HIS A 119 4.05 2.63 -22.07
N HIS A 120 4.05 1.47 -21.40
CA HIS A 120 3.09 1.15 -20.36
C HIS A 120 3.69 1.40 -18.98
N TYR A 121 3.30 2.51 -18.36
CA TYR A 121 3.74 2.87 -17.02
C TYR A 121 2.87 2.21 -15.96
N TYR A 122 3.48 1.94 -14.80
CA TYR A 122 2.79 1.42 -13.63
C TYR A 122 2.45 2.57 -12.67
N PHE A 123 1.19 2.64 -12.27
CA PHE A 123 0.62 3.58 -11.31
C PHE A 123 -0.06 2.80 -10.15
N MET A 124 -1.26 3.19 -9.71
CA MET A 124 -1.94 2.50 -8.60
C MET A 124 -2.28 1.05 -8.97
N ASP A 125 -1.53 0.12 -8.38
CA ASP A 125 -1.61 -1.32 -8.69
C ASP A 125 -1.92 -2.19 -7.44
N GLY A 126 -1.87 -1.61 -6.24
CA GLY A 126 -2.18 -2.34 -5.01
C GLY A 126 -3.67 -2.54 -4.79
N SER A 127 -4.03 -3.67 -4.19
CA SER A 127 -5.39 -3.91 -3.72
C SER A 127 -5.64 -3.12 -2.42
N PRO A 128 -6.79 -2.43 -2.27
CA PRO A 128 -7.18 -1.87 -0.99
C PRO A 128 -7.61 -2.96 0.00
N VAL A 129 -7.39 -2.71 1.30
CA VAL A 129 -7.93 -3.50 2.42
C VAL A 129 -8.75 -2.59 3.32
N ILE A 130 -9.78 -3.14 3.94
CA ILE A 130 -10.66 -2.40 4.85
C ILE A 130 -10.67 -3.07 6.21
N TYR A 131 -10.60 -2.25 7.26
CA TYR A 131 -11.07 -2.61 8.59
C TYR A 131 -12.28 -1.75 8.92
N PHE A 132 -13.32 -2.38 9.46
CA PHE A 132 -14.47 -1.68 10.00
C PHE A 132 -14.75 -2.16 11.42
N HIS A 133 -15.30 -1.26 12.22
CA HIS A 133 -15.83 -1.55 13.53
C HIS A 133 -17.24 -1.00 13.63
N ASP A 134 -18.21 -1.90 13.64
CA ASP A 134 -19.59 -1.64 14.03
C ASP A 134 -19.70 -1.86 15.55
N GLN A 135 -19.77 -0.77 16.31
CA GLN A 135 -19.72 -0.79 17.76
C GLN A 135 -21.02 -1.36 18.36
N ASN A 136 -22.16 -1.03 17.76
CA ASN A 136 -23.49 -1.36 18.28
C ASN A 136 -24.06 -2.67 17.67
N LYS A 137 -23.43 -3.18 16.60
CA LYS A 137 -23.76 -4.41 15.88
C LYS A 137 -25.13 -4.39 15.20
N ASP A 138 -25.59 -3.23 14.77
CA ASP A 138 -26.86 -3.07 14.06
C ASP A 138 -26.75 -3.28 12.54
N GLY A 139 -25.51 -3.40 12.02
CA GLY A 139 -25.21 -3.57 10.60
C GLY A 139 -25.26 -2.28 9.79
N THR A 140 -25.32 -1.12 10.44
CA THR A 140 -25.34 0.21 9.83
C THR A 140 -24.17 1.02 10.37
N ILE A 141 -23.35 1.56 9.47
CA ILE A 141 -22.16 2.33 9.86
C ILE A 141 -22.54 3.80 10.02
N THR A 142 -22.33 4.33 11.22
CA THR A 142 -22.60 5.72 11.56
C THR A 142 -21.36 6.40 12.13
N ALA A 143 -20.98 7.57 11.59
CA ALA A 143 -19.74 8.24 11.97
C ALA A 143 -19.65 8.69 13.45
N SER A 144 -20.78 8.76 14.15
CA SER A 144 -20.83 9.05 15.59
C SER A 144 -20.30 7.91 16.46
N GLU A 145 -20.42 6.67 16.01
CA GLU A 145 -20.19 5.46 16.82
C GLU A 145 -19.17 4.53 16.16
N ASP A 146 -19.24 4.37 14.84
CA ASP A 146 -18.49 3.39 14.07
C ASP A 146 -17.28 4.01 13.39
N ALA A 147 -16.41 3.14 12.87
CA ALA A 147 -15.21 3.54 12.16
C ALA A 147 -14.92 2.59 11.00
N VAL A 148 -14.52 3.16 9.86
CA VAL A 148 -14.04 2.41 8.70
C VAL A 148 -12.75 3.05 8.19
N VAL A 149 -11.71 2.24 8.05
CA VAL A 149 -10.42 2.63 7.51
C VAL A 149 -10.09 1.77 6.30
N LEU A 150 -9.63 2.42 5.24
CA LEU A 150 -9.09 1.77 4.06
C LEU A 150 -7.58 1.98 4.05
N ILE A 151 -6.82 0.92 3.78
CA ILE A 151 -5.38 0.98 3.55
C ILE A 151 -5.09 0.45 2.15
N VAL A 152 -4.23 1.13 1.39
CA VAL A 152 -3.83 0.71 0.04
C VAL A 152 -2.34 0.96 -0.18
N GLY A 153 -1.67 0.06 -0.88
CA GLY A 153 -0.30 0.25 -1.35
C GLY A 153 -0.25 0.60 -2.84
N MET A 154 0.87 1.15 -3.31
CA MET A 154 1.08 1.45 -4.73
C MET A 154 1.63 0.25 -5.53
N ARG A 155 2.18 -0.76 -4.83
CA ARG A 155 2.78 -1.96 -5.40
C ARG A 155 3.83 -1.61 -6.46
N ARG A 156 3.65 -2.03 -7.71
CA ARG A 156 4.63 -1.83 -8.78
C ARG A 156 4.70 -0.39 -9.25
N GLY A 157 3.61 0.40 -9.14
CA GLY A 157 3.70 1.81 -9.51
C GLY A 157 4.47 2.66 -8.52
N GLY A 158 4.59 2.24 -7.26
CA GLY A 158 5.59 2.82 -6.35
C GLY A 158 7.03 2.41 -6.69
N GLY A 159 7.19 1.52 -7.68
CA GLY A 159 8.44 0.93 -8.12
C GLY A 159 8.99 1.56 -9.38
N LYS A 160 10.25 1.99 -9.34
CA LYS A 160 10.95 2.48 -10.54
C LYS A 160 11.45 1.33 -11.38
N SER A 161 10.66 0.88 -12.36
CA SER A 161 11.18 -0.02 -13.40
C SER A 161 11.63 0.69 -14.67
N THR A 162 11.20 1.94 -14.90
CA THR A 162 11.59 2.74 -16.09
C THR A 162 11.31 4.25 -15.94
N LEU A 163 11.52 4.87 -14.76
CA LEU A 163 11.33 6.32 -14.60
C LEU A 163 12.52 6.96 -13.85
N GLY A 164 13.08 8.02 -14.46
CA GLY A 164 14.39 8.60 -14.20
C GLY A 164 14.67 9.15 -12.78
N PHE A 165 15.85 9.76 -12.66
CA PHE A 165 16.56 10.16 -11.44
C PHE A 165 15.68 10.56 -10.22
N GLY A 166 15.84 9.81 -9.11
CA GLY A 166 15.41 10.21 -7.76
C GLY A 166 14.43 9.25 -7.09
N GLY A 167 14.93 8.32 -6.25
CA GLY A 167 14.21 7.54 -5.20
C GLY A 167 12.81 7.00 -5.51
N GLY A 168 12.64 5.68 -5.63
CA GLY A 168 11.30 5.08 -5.67
C GLY A 168 10.73 4.98 -4.25
N ASP A 169 9.70 5.76 -3.95
CA ASP A 169 9.03 5.75 -2.65
C ASP A 169 7.66 5.09 -2.81
N SER A 170 7.62 3.76 -2.81
CA SER A 170 6.33 3.09 -2.70
C SER A 170 5.74 3.35 -1.33
N THR A 171 4.46 3.69 -1.33
CA THR A 171 3.79 4.21 -0.14
C THR A 171 2.54 3.40 0.17
N TYR A 172 2.32 3.10 1.47
CA TYR A 172 1.01 2.73 1.98
C TYR A 172 0.26 3.99 2.39
N TYR A 173 -1.00 4.07 1.99
CA TYR A 173 -1.93 5.15 2.33
C TYR A 173 -3.05 4.61 3.21
N ALA A 174 -3.45 5.39 4.22
CA ALA A 174 -4.66 5.12 5.00
C ALA A 174 -5.65 6.27 4.89
N LEU A 175 -6.91 5.92 4.60
CA LEU A 175 -8.03 6.84 4.50
C LEU A 175 -9.12 6.44 5.51
N ASN A 176 -9.65 7.41 6.24
CA ASN A 176 -10.90 7.26 6.97
C ASN A 176 -12.05 7.35 5.96
N ILE A 177 -12.74 6.23 5.76
CA ILE A 177 -13.87 6.13 4.84
C ILE A 177 -15.18 5.85 5.59
N THR A 178 -15.24 6.15 6.89
CA THR A 178 -16.46 6.00 7.71
C THR A 178 -17.64 6.73 7.06
N ASN A 179 -17.38 7.89 6.45
CA ASN A 179 -18.27 8.48 5.45
C ASN A 179 -17.71 8.17 4.04
N PRO A 180 -18.33 7.23 3.30
CA PRO A 180 -17.79 6.80 2.00
C PRO A 180 -17.92 7.86 0.89
N GLU A 181 -18.72 8.91 1.07
CA GLU A 181 -18.83 10.02 0.10
C GLU A 181 -17.85 11.16 0.39
N ASN A 182 -17.27 11.21 1.59
CA ASN A 182 -16.33 12.25 2.01
C ASN A 182 -15.17 11.63 2.80
N PRO A 183 -14.22 10.98 2.10
CA PRO A 183 -13.08 10.34 2.75
C PRO A 183 -12.12 11.37 3.33
N GLU A 184 -11.41 11.01 4.39
CA GLU A 184 -10.38 11.85 5.02
C GLU A 184 -9.03 11.13 4.98
N PHE A 185 -7.99 11.83 4.56
CA PHE A 185 -6.62 11.33 4.65
C PHE A 185 -6.21 11.19 6.12
N LEU A 186 -5.68 10.01 6.49
CA LEU A 186 -5.14 9.77 7.82
C LEU A 186 -3.62 9.90 7.80
N TRP A 187 -2.95 9.01 7.06
CA TRP A 187 -1.50 8.95 7.03
C TRP A 187 -0.98 8.22 5.81
N LYS A 188 0.32 8.37 5.58
CA LYS A 188 1.08 7.60 4.61
C LYS A 188 2.38 7.06 5.23
N ILE A 189 2.87 5.93 4.74
CA ILE A 189 4.11 5.30 5.18
C ILE A 189 4.94 4.89 3.96
N ASN A 190 6.19 5.33 3.93
CA ASN A 190 7.20 4.99 2.92
C ASN A 190 8.59 4.83 3.58
N ASN A 191 9.63 4.55 2.78
CA ASN A 191 11.01 4.35 3.25
C ASN A 191 11.60 5.55 4.03
N SER A 192 11.07 6.75 3.81
CA SER A 192 11.51 8.00 4.44
C SER A 192 10.76 8.26 5.75
N THR A 193 9.74 7.46 6.05
CA THR A 193 9.04 7.48 7.34
C THR A 193 9.94 6.87 8.40
N SER A 194 10.09 7.54 9.55
CA SER A 194 10.96 7.08 10.64
C SER A 194 10.60 5.64 11.07
N GLY A 195 11.59 4.75 11.08
CA GLY A 195 11.42 3.33 11.41
C GLY A 195 11.07 2.42 10.24
N PHE A 196 10.91 2.95 9.02
CA PHE A 196 10.52 2.19 7.82
C PHE A 196 11.61 2.17 6.74
N ALA A 197 12.88 2.39 7.07
CA ALA A 197 13.96 2.47 6.09
C ALA A 197 14.10 1.21 5.20
N GLU A 198 13.67 0.04 5.70
CA GLU A 198 13.65 -1.23 4.94
C GLU A 198 12.37 -1.42 4.09
N LEU A 199 11.41 -0.50 4.11
CA LEU A 199 10.21 -0.60 3.30
C LEU A 199 10.55 -0.43 1.81
N GLY A 200 10.34 -1.48 1.03
CA GLY A 200 10.44 -1.48 -0.43
C GLY A 200 9.09 -1.20 -1.09
N GLN A 201 8.92 -1.70 -2.31
CA GLN A 201 7.63 -1.67 -3.00
C GLN A 201 6.56 -2.38 -2.17
N THR A 202 5.39 -1.78 -2.04
CA THR A 202 4.31 -2.23 -1.16
C THR A 202 3.51 -3.39 -1.77
N TRP A 203 4.19 -4.52 -2.02
CA TRP A 203 3.58 -5.73 -2.59
C TRP A 203 2.80 -6.55 -1.58
N SER A 204 3.24 -6.51 -0.31
CA SER A 204 2.59 -7.24 0.77
C SER A 204 1.25 -6.58 1.09
N LEU A 205 0.14 -7.28 0.87
CA LEU A 205 -1.18 -6.78 1.27
C LEU A 205 -1.26 -6.79 2.81
N PRO A 206 -1.54 -5.64 3.48
CA PRO A 206 -1.62 -5.62 4.93
C PRO A 206 -2.74 -6.52 5.46
N THR A 207 -2.42 -7.34 6.46
CA THR A 207 -3.41 -8.10 7.23
C THR A 207 -3.74 -7.32 8.49
N LEU A 208 -5.01 -6.96 8.66
CA LEU A 208 -5.52 -6.23 9.81
C LEU A 208 -5.93 -7.23 10.91
N ALA A 209 -5.43 -7.03 12.12
CA ALA A 209 -5.69 -7.91 13.26
C ALA A 209 -5.93 -7.14 14.55
N LEU A 210 -6.68 -7.74 15.46
CA LEU A 210 -6.80 -7.25 16.83
C LEU A 210 -5.63 -7.78 17.66
N MET A 211 -5.03 -6.93 18.49
CA MET A 211 -3.96 -7.30 19.42
C MET A 211 -4.18 -6.68 20.80
N GLN A 212 -3.75 -7.38 21.85
CA GLN A 212 -3.75 -6.85 23.23
C GLN A 212 -2.36 -6.39 23.63
N LEU A 213 -2.09 -5.08 23.66
CA LEU A 213 -0.77 -4.53 23.95
C LEU A 213 -0.77 -3.66 25.22
N GLY A 214 0.39 -3.58 25.86
CA GLY A 214 0.65 -2.76 27.04
C GLY A 214 0.20 -3.39 28.36
N GLU A 215 0.48 -2.65 29.43
CA GLU A 215 0.05 -2.96 30.80
C GLU A 215 -0.58 -1.70 31.43
N PRO A 216 -1.90 -1.71 31.74
CA PRO A 216 -2.84 -2.81 31.49
C PRO A 216 -3.07 -3.07 30.00
N LYS A 217 -3.43 -4.32 29.66
CA LYS A 217 -3.71 -4.74 28.28
C LYS A 217 -4.78 -3.86 27.63
N ALA A 218 -4.48 -3.33 26.45
CA ALA A 218 -5.40 -2.55 25.61
C ALA A 218 -5.54 -3.18 24.23
N ALA A 219 -6.78 -3.32 23.77
CA ALA A 219 -7.07 -3.75 22.41
C ALA A 219 -6.64 -2.67 21.41
N LYS A 220 -6.00 -3.09 20.32
CA LYS A 220 -5.56 -2.26 19.20
C LYS A 220 -5.83 -2.98 17.89
N VAL A 221 -6.15 -2.20 16.86
CA VAL A 221 -6.19 -2.67 15.47
C VAL A 221 -4.83 -2.43 14.87
N VAL A 222 -4.19 -3.50 14.40
CA VAL A 222 -2.82 -3.48 13.91
C VAL A 222 -2.80 -3.97 12.46
N ALA A 223 -2.19 -3.19 11.58
CA ALA A 223 -1.83 -3.62 10.24
C ALA A 223 -0.45 -4.29 10.30
N ILE A 224 -0.41 -5.56 9.90
CA ILE A 224 0.81 -6.35 9.78
C ILE A 224 1.09 -6.52 8.29
N PHE A 225 2.32 -6.28 7.85
CA PHE A 225 2.74 -6.45 6.45
C PHE A 225 4.24 -6.77 6.36
N GLY A 226 4.60 -7.51 5.31
CA GLY A 226 5.99 -7.70 4.93
C GLY A 226 6.60 -6.39 4.43
N ALA A 227 7.91 -6.25 4.59
CA ALA A 227 8.63 -5.04 4.24
C ALA A 227 8.65 -4.74 2.73
N GLY A 228 8.20 -5.65 1.86
CA GLY A 228 7.89 -5.33 0.47
C GLY A 228 8.81 -6.01 -0.54
N TYR A 229 9.01 -5.37 -1.69
CA TYR A 229 9.76 -5.90 -2.83
C TYR A 229 10.77 -4.89 -3.37
N ASP A 230 11.89 -5.36 -3.88
CA ASP A 230 12.87 -4.53 -4.57
C ASP A 230 12.91 -4.86 -6.07
N THR A 231 13.09 -3.88 -6.95
CA THR A 231 13.21 -4.18 -8.40
C THR A 231 14.41 -5.07 -8.74
N ASN A 232 15.47 -5.06 -7.93
CA ASN A 232 16.63 -5.93 -8.13
C ASN A 232 16.27 -7.41 -8.06
N GLU A 233 15.16 -7.73 -7.38
CA GLU A 233 14.61 -9.07 -7.38
C GLU A 233 14.22 -9.53 -8.77
N ASP A 234 13.79 -8.65 -9.69
CA ASP A 234 13.39 -9.01 -11.06
C ASP A 234 14.54 -9.60 -11.88
N LEU A 235 15.77 -9.20 -11.56
CA LEU A 235 16.97 -9.68 -12.23
C LEU A 235 17.28 -11.15 -11.86
N ARG A 236 16.70 -11.65 -10.76
CA ARG A 236 16.84 -13.05 -10.31
C ARG A 236 15.82 -13.96 -10.99
N HIS A 237 16.25 -14.72 -12.00
CA HIS A 237 15.40 -15.64 -12.76
C HIS A 237 16.18 -16.80 -13.41
N GLY A 238 15.52 -17.94 -13.62
CA GLY A 238 16.09 -19.06 -14.37
C GLY A 238 17.35 -19.66 -13.71
N ALA A 239 18.48 -19.64 -14.43
CA ALA A 239 19.78 -20.07 -13.89
C ALA A 239 20.49 -18.96 -13.08
N THR A 240 20.00 -17.72 -13.15
CA THR A 240 20.51 -16.54 -12.45
C THR A 240 19.72 -16.34 -11.16
N GLN A 241 19.96 -17.19 -10.17
CA GLN A 241 19.24 -17.15 -8.88
C GLN A 241 19.98 -16.37 -7.80
N ASP A 242 21.21 -15.97 -8.09
CA ASP A 242 22.03 -15.08 -7.26
C ASP A 242 21.66 -13.61 -7.53
N PHE A 243 22.08 -12.72 -6.63
CA PHE A 243 21.97 -11.28 -6.88
C PHE A 243 22.87 -10.89 -8.07
N PRO A 244 22.42 -9.96 -8.95
CA PRO A 244 23.20 -9.52 -10.10
C PRO A 244 24.53 -8.86 -9.67
N ASP A 245 25.61 -9.08 -10.41
CA ASP A 245 26.86 -8.30 -10.26
C ASP A 245 26.64 -6.86 -10.77
N ALA A 246 27.33 -5.85 -10.21
CA ALA A 246 27.20 -4.46 -10.72
C ALA A 246 27.71 -4.34 -12.16
N ASP A 247 26.77 -4.12 -13.06
CA ASP A 247 26.99 -3.42 -14.30
C ASP A 247 26.13 -2.14 -14.36
N GLU A 248 26.48 -1.24 -15.29
CA GLU A 248 25.89 0.11 -15.42
C GLU A 248 24.36 0.13 -15.63
N ASN A 249 23.74 -1.04 -15.83
CA ASN A 249 22.31 -1.20 -16.11
C ASN A 249 21.49 -1.73 -14.92
N THR A 250 22.12 -2.04 -13.79
CA THR A 250 21.42 -2.51 -12.59
C THR A 250 20.99 -1.33 -11.73
N VAL A 251 19.66 -1.18 -11.52
CA VAL A 251 19.08 -0.16 -10.65
C VAL A 251 19.37 -0.52 -9.20
N THR A 252 20.55 -0.13 -8.70
CA THR A 252 20.94 -0.34 -7.30
C THR A 252 20.07 0.54 -6.40
N SER A 253 19.15 -0.07 -5.66
CA SER A 253 18.58 0.55 -4.47
C SER A 253 19.65 0.45 -3.39
N ALA A 254 20.39 1.55 -3.20
CA ALA A 254 21.25 1.67 -2.04
C ALA A 254 20.35 1.71 -0.79
N ALA A 255 19.97 0.56 -0.25
CA ALA A 255 19.53 0.45 1.11
C ALA A 255 20.78 0.66 1.98
N PHE A 256 21.09 1.93 2.26
CA PHE A 256 21.63 2.48 3.51
C PHE A 256 22.03 3.93 3.25
N SER A 257 21.15 4.85 3.67
CA SER A 257 21.36 6.30 3.86
C SER A 257 21.77 7.16 2.66
N GLY A 258 21.11 8.32 2.52
CA GLY A 258 21.70 9.45 1.83
C GLY A 258 23.09 9.76 2.39
N GLU A 259 23.99 10.14 1.49
CA GLU A 259 25.42 10.44 1.64
C GLU A 259 26.41 9.26 1.61
N GLY A 260 27.07 9.10 0.45
CA GLY A 260 28.52 8.88 0.43
C GLY A 260 29.04 7.55 -0.15
N ASN A 261 29.66 7.67 -1.32
CA ASN A 261 30.60 6.75 -2.00
C ASN A 261 30.10 5.37 -2.47
N LEU A 262 29.71 5.36 -3.75
CA LEU A 262 29.96 4.25 -4.66
C LEU A 262 31.46 3.92 -4.68
N ILE A 263 31.83 2.67 -4.42
CA ILE A 263 33.18 2.16 -4.69
C ILE A 263 33.03 0.81 -5.39
N SER A 264 33.42 0.71 -6.66
CA SER A 264 33.95 -0.54 -7.23
C SER A 264 35.45 -0.57 -6.92
N SER A 265 36.14 -1.71 -6.78
CA SER A 265 36.49 -2.48 -7.97
C SER A 265 37.17 -3.85 -7.70
N THR A 266 36.98 -4.51 -6.55
CA THR A 266 37.69 -5.80 -6.27
C THR A 266 37.04 -6.76 -5.25
N GLY A 267 35.75 -6.66 -4.91
CA GLY A 267 35.14 -7.49 -3.85
C GLY A 267 33.89 -8.27 -4.26
N ASN A 268 33.87 -9.59 -4.05
CA ASN A 268 32.71 -10.48 -4.17
C ASN A 268 31.70 -10.24 -3.03
N SER A 269 30.73 -9.33 -3.18
CA SER A 269 29.63 -9.20 -2.22
C SER A 269 28.29 -8.96 -2.93
N PRO A 270 27.21 -9.68 -2.56
CA PRO A 270 25.87 -9.47 -3.11
C PRO A 270 25.30 -8.10 -2.73
N TYR A 271 24.45 -7.55 -3.59
CA TYR A 271 23.63 -6.38 -3.24
C TYR A 271 22.52 -6.79 -2.27
N ALA A 272 22.26 -5.95 -1.27
CA ALA A 272 21.19 -6.12 -0.30
C ALA A 272 19.90 -5.46 -0.82
N PRO A 273 18.89 -6.22 -1.26
CA PRO A 273 17.61 -5.62 -1.70
C PRO A 273 16.90 -4.96 -0.52
N SER A 274 16.12 -3.91 -0.78
CA SER A 274 15.16 -3.40 0.19
C SER A 274 13.99 -4.38 0.40
N GLY A 275 13.11 -4.06 1.34
CA GLY A 275 11.89 -4.83 1.56
C GLY A 275 12.07 -6.04 2.46
N ARG A 276 13.05 -6.04 3.38
CA ARG A 276 13.39 -7.21 4.19
C ARG A 276 12.78 -7.13 5.59
N GLY A 277 11.94 -8.10 5.92
CA GLY A 277 11.35 -8.25 7.25
C GLY A 277 9.85 -7.96 7.32
N CYS A 278 9.40 -7.56 8.51
CA CYS A 278 8.00 -7.37 8.87
C CYS A 278 7.79 -6.08 9.66
N PHE A 279 6.66 -5.42 9.42
CA PHE A 279 6.21 -4.25 10.17
C PHE A 279 4.85 -4.50 10.81
N ALA A 280 4.64 -3.94 12.00
CA ALA A 280 3.36 -3.89 12.70
C ALA A 280 3.03 -2.43 13.06
N VAL A 281 1.94 -1.92 12.51
CA VAL A 281 1.52 -0.51 12.62
C VAL A 281 0.15 -0.42 13.28
N GLU A 282 0.03 0.40 14.33
CA GLU A 282 -1.27 0.68 14.95
C GLU A 282 -2.11 1.55 14.03
N VAL A 283 -3.29 1.03 13.65
CA VAL A 283 -4.26 1.70 12.79
C VAL A 283 -5.35 2.35 13.64
N ALA A 284 -5.73 1.71 14.74
CA ALA A 284 -6.73 2.23 15.66
C ALA A 284 -6.55 1.70 17.09
N SER A 285 -7.02 2.47 18.06
CA SER A 285 -7.07 2.09 19.48
C SER A 285 -8.51 2.04 19.98
N PHE A 286 -8.78 1.20 20.97
CA PHE A 286 -10.08 1.16 21.65
C PHE A 286 -10.05 2.07 22.89
N ASP A 287 -10.91 3.10 22.90
CA ASP A 287 -11.08 3.97 24.06
C ASP A 287 -12.10 3.36 25.04
N ALA A 288 -11.58 2.80 26.14
CA ALA A 288 -12.39 2.23 27.20
C ALA A 288 -13.24 3.27 27.97
N SER A 289 -12.87 4.55 27.92
CA SER A 289 -13.59 5.64 28.59
C SER A 289 -14.75 6.19 27.76
N ALA A 290 -14.73 5.98 26.44
CA ALA A 290 -15.77 6.40 25.49
C ALA A 290 -16.69 5.23 25.06
N GLY A 291 -16.98 4.29 25.96
CA GLY A 291 -17.90 3.19 25.67
C GLY A 291 -17.34 2.10 24.74
N LYS A 292 -16.00 1.97 24.64
CA LYS A 292 -15.28 1.08 23.70
C LYS A 292 -15.32 1.51 22.23
N ARG A 293 -15.37 2.82 21.97
CA ARG A 293 -15.25 3.36 20.62
C ARG A 293 -13.86 3.09 20.04
N VAL A 294 -13.81 2.74 18.75
CA VAL A 294 -12.55 2.67 17.99
C VAL A 294 -12.14 4.08 17.56
N VAL A 295 -10.89 4.44 17.85
CA VAL A 295 -10.28 5.72 17.49
C VAL A 295 -9.20 5.45 16.45
N LEU A 296 -9.46 5.84 15.20
CA LEU A 296 -8.49 5.75 14.12
C LEU A 296 -7.28 6.65 14.40
N LYS A 297 -6.08 6.20 14.06
CA LYS A 297 -4.87 7.01 14.16
C LYS A 297 -4.79 7.94 12.96
N SER A 298 -4.59 9.24 13.23
CA SER A 298 -4.31 10.26 12.22
C SER A 298 -2.82 10.40 11.88
N THR A 299 -1.97 9.55 12.45
CA THR A 299 -0.52 9.51 12.20
C THR A 299 -0.06 8.07 12.24
N PRO A 300 0.91 7.67 11.40
CA PRO A 300 1.39 6.30 11.42
C PRO A 300 2.10 6.04 12.75
N THR A 301 1.74 4.95 13.42
CA THR A 301 2.32 4.58 14.72
C THR A 301 2.96 3.20 14.58
N LEU A 302 4.28 3.18 14.41
CA LEU A 302 5.04 1.94 14.40
C LEU A 302 5.01 1.31 15.81
N LEU A 303 4.44 0.12 15.92
CA LEU A 303 4.44 -0.65 17.18
C LEU A 303 5.67 -1.54 17.29
N TRP A 304 6.05 -2.14 16.17
CA TRP A 304 7.15 -3.09 16.10
C TRP A 304 7.62 -3.29 14.66
N SER A 305 8.91 -3.54 14.50
CA SER A 305 9.53 -3.98 13.25
C SER A 305 10.54 -5.07 13.56
N TYR A 306 10.70 -6.01 12.65
CA TYR A 306 11.82 -6.94 12.64
C TYR A 306 12.34 -7.03 11.21
N THR A 307 13.54 -6.53 11.02
CA THR A 307 14.16 -6.27 9.72
C THR A 307 15.52 -6.96 9.62
N ALA A 308 16.20 -6.80 8.49
CA ALA A 308 17.53 -7.36 8.29
C ALA A 308 18.55 -6.91 9.37
N ALA A 309 18.36 -5.73 9.99
CA ALA A 309 19.20 -5.26 11.09
C ALA A 309 18.99 -6.01 12.42
N ASP A 310 17.86 -6.71 12.56
CA ASP A 310 17.45 -7.43 13.77
C ASP A 310 17.74 -8.95 13.68
N ASP A 311 18.12 -9.44 12.49
CA ASP A 311 18.38 -10.86 12.22
C ASP A 311 19.85 -11.25 12.43
N ASP A 312 20.15 -11.84 13.60
CA ASP A 312 21.47 -12.38 13.91
C ASP A 312 21.82 -13.66 13.10
N SER A 313 20.89 -14.23 12.35
CA SER A 313 21.09 -15.50 11.62
C SER A 313 21.65 -15.35 10.20
N ASP A 314 21.81 -14.12 9.70
CA ASP A 314 22.21 -13.80 8.32
C ASP A 314 21.30 -14.46 7.26
N ARG A 315 20.01 -14.66 7.59
CA ARG A 315 19.04 -15.30 6.69
C ARG A 315 18.13 -14.30 6.00
N MET A 316 17.87 -13.14 6.63
CA MET A 316 16.98 -12.10 6.14
C MET A 316 17.63 -11.25 5.02
N LYS A 317 18.09 -11.91 3.97
CA LYS A 317 18.74 -11.30 2.78
C LYS A 317 17.77 -10.94 1.66
N PHE A 318 16.52 -11.40 1.76
CA PHE A 318 15.56 -11.41 0.65
C PHE A 318 14.34 -10.55 0.97
N SER A 319 13.74 -9.94 -0.04
CA SER A 319 12.53 -9.13 0.12
C SER A 319 11.32 -9.98 0.58
N PHE A 320 10.38 -9.36 1.31
CA PHE A 320 9.16 -9.95 1.88
C PHE A 320 7.90 -9.40 1.19
N PRO A 321 7.64 -9.76 -0.09
CA PRO A 321 6.49 -9.26 -0.83
C PRO A 321 5.20 -10.00 -0.49
N SER A 322 5.27 -11.16 0.18
CA SER A 322 4.09 -11.97 0.47
C SER A 322 3.20 -11.30 1.51
N ASP A 323 1.89 -11.46 1.36
CA ASP A 323 0.92 -11.08 2.39
C ASP A 323 1.17 -11.86 3.69
N PRO A 324 0.94 -11.29 4.88
CA PRO A 324 1.05 -12.05 6.12
C PRO A 324 -0.16 -12.94 6.36
N LEU A 325 0.08 -14.14 6.88
CA LEU A 325 -0.95 -15.00 7.44
C LEU A 325 -0.94 -14.89 8.97
N VAL A 326 -1.89 -14.13 9.51
CA VAL A 326 -2.06 -13.96 10.95
C VAL A 326 -2.87 -15.13 11.54
N LEU A 327 -2.45 -15.61 12.71
CA LEU A 327 -3.07 -16.71 13.43
C LEU A 327 -3.25 -16.36 14.90
N ASP A 328 -4.46 -16.61 15.39
CA ASP A 328 -4.81 -16.73 16.81
C ASP A 328 -4.68 -18.22 17.19
N ARG A 329 -3.73 -18.55 18.06
CA ARG A 329 -3.38 -19.94 18.42
C ARG A 329 -4.13 -20.42 19.65
N ASP A 330 -4.51 -19.51 20.56
CA ASP A 330 -5.21 -19.85 21.79
C ASP A 330 -6.71 -19.53 21.78
N TYR A 331 -7.21 -19.01 20.65
CA TYR A 331 -8.62 -18.71 20.34
C TYR A 331 -9.21 -17.63 21.24
N ASP A 332 -8.39 -16.67 21.69
CA ASP A 332 -8.84 -15.55 22.52
C ASP A 332 -9.38 -14.35 21.71
N GLY A 333 -9.31 -14.41 20.38
CA GLY A 333 -9.74 -13.38 19.44
C GLY A 333 -8.66 -12.36 19.08
N TYR A 334 -7.42 -12.56 19.52
CA TYR A 334 -6.28 -11.69 19.24
C TYR A 334 -5.17 -12.43 18.50
N ALA A 335 -4.39 -11.69 17.71
CA ALA A 335 -3.30 -12.26 16.94
C ALA A 335 -2.11 -12.67 17.82
N ASP A 336 -1.65 -13.91 17.66
CA ASP A 336 -0.49 -14.45 18.37
C ASP A 336 0.76 -14.56 17.51
N THR A 337 0.57 -14.90 16.24
CA THR A 337 1.67 -15.16 15.33
C THR A 337 1.30 -14.79 13.91
N THR A 338 2.30 -14.49 13.09
CA THR A 338 2.12 -14.35 11.65
C THR A 338 3.18 -15.12 10.88
N TYR A 339 2.82 -15.58 9.69
CA TYR A 339 3.72 -16.25 8.76
C TYR A 339 3.87 -15.44 7.47
N ILE A 340 5.10 -15.25 7.01
CA ILE A 340 5.42 -14.51 5.78
C ILE A 340 6.49 -15.25 4.99
N GLY A 341 6.29 -15.39 3.68
CA GLY A 341 7.29 -15.92 2.76
C GLY A 341 8.12 -14.82 2.10
N ASP A 342 9.41 -15.08 1.88
CA ASP A 342 10.33 -14.16 1.19
C ASP A 342 10.68 -14.60 -0.24
N THR A 343 11.33 -13.72 -1.01
CA THR A 343 11.79 -14.01 -2.38
C THR A 343 12.93 -15.05 -2.43
N GLY A 344 13.52 -15.40 -1.28
CA GLY A 344 14.50 -16.47 -1.13
C GLY A 344 13.89 -17.86 -1.11
N GLY A 345 12.58 -17.97 -0.92
CA GLY A 345 11.91 -19.25 -0.69
C GLY A 345 12.03 -19.71 0.77
N GLN A 346 12.20 -18.76 1.69
CA GLN A 346 12.12 -19.01 3.12
C GLN A 346 10.71 -18.72 3.65
N LEU A 347 10.36 -19.39 4.74
CA LEU A 347 9.13 -19.14 5.50
C LEU A 347 9.51 -18.68 6.90
N TRP A 348 9.04 -17.49 7.25
CA TRP A 348 9.28 -16.85 8.52
C TRP A 348 8.03 -16.92 9.39
N ARG A 349 8.24 -17.21 10.67
CA ARG A 349 7.23 -17.06 11.72
C ARG A 349 7.63 -15.90 12.61
N PHE A 350 6.70 -15.00 12.89
CA PHE A 350 6.87 -13.93 13.87
C PHE A 350 5.96 -14.22 15.05
N ASP A 351 6.52 -14.35 16.25
CA ASP A 351 5.78 -14.59 17.49
C ASP A 351 5.48 -13.26 18.17
N MET A 352 4.19 -12.92 18.28
CA MET A 352 3.67 -11.61 18.67
C MET A 352 2.61 -11.67 19.80
N GLN A 353 2.49 -12.81 20.49
CA GLN A 353 1.50 -13.05 21.55
C GLN A 353 1.73 -12.21 22.82
N SER A 354 2.97 -11.84 23.12
CA SER A 354 3.26 -11.02 24.31
C SER A 354 2.57 -9.66 24.20
N ASN A 355 2.03 -9.14 25.29
CA ASN A 355 1.52 -7.77 25.32
C ASN A 355 2.61 -6.69 25.31
N SER A 356 3.89 -7.07 25.43
CA SER A 356 5.03 -6.17 25.23
C SER A 356 5.72 -6.51 23.91
N THR A 357 5.78 -5.55 23.00
CA THR A 357 6.44 -5.70 21.69
C THR A 357 7.95 -5.97 21.81
N SER A 358 8.56 -5.64 22.96
CA SER A 358 9.96 -5.99 23.26
C SER A 358 10.23 -7.49 23.36
N ASN A 359 9.19 -8.30 23.58
CA ASN A 359 9.29 -9.75 23.71
C ASN A 359 8.91 -10.47 22.42
N TRP A 360 8.59 -9.73 21.36
CA TRP A 360 8.29 -10.31 20.06
C TRP A 360 9.58 -10.71 19.35
N ASN A 361 9.51 -11.74 18.53
CA ASN A 361 10.66 -12.24 17.79
C ASN A 361 10.26 -12.82 16.43
N ALA A 362 11.26 -13.16 15.64
CA ALA A 362 11.10 -13.86 14.38
C ALA A 362 11.92 -15.16 14.37
N THR A 363 11.51 -16.11 13.55
CA THR A 363 12.24 -17.36 13.30
C THR A 363 12.02 -17.78 11.86
N CYS A 364 13.10 -18.03 11.12
CA CYS A 364 13.03 -18.74 9.84
C CYS A 364 12.75 -20.23 10.11
N ILE A 365 11.53 -20.67 9.83
CA ILE A 365 11.07 -22.04 10.13
C ILE A 365 11.27 -23.02 8.97
N PHE A 366 11.51 -22.50 7.77
CA PHE A 366 11.83 -23.29 6.59
C PHE A 366 12.66 -22.46 5.63
N ALA A 367 13.66 -23.08 5.00
CA ALA A 367 14.41 -22.52 3.89
C ALA A 367 14.52 -23.59 2.81
N ALA A 368 14.15 -23.25 1.58
CA ALA A 368 14.26 -24.17 0.45
C ALA A 368 15.72 -24.45 0.03
N ASN A 369 16.62 -23.50 0.32
CA ASN A 369 18.04 -23.57 -0.02
C ASN A 369 18.87 -23.89 1.23
N ASP A 370 19.98 -24.59 1.05
CA ASP A 370 20.87 -25.00 2.14
C ASP A 370 21.70 -23.82 2.68
N GLY A 371 21.83 -23.74 4.01
CA GLY A 371 22.66 -22.72 4.66
C GLY A 371 22.10 -21.30 4.57
N VAL A 372 23.00 -20.33 4.34
CA VAL A 372 22.75 -18.87 4.17
C VAL A 372 22.98 -18.44 2.71
N ALA A 373 22.79 -19.39 1.77
CA ALA A 373 23.01 -19.18 0.35
C ALA A 373 22.12 -18.06 -0.21
N GLU A 374 22.66 -17.29 -1.16
CA GLU A 374 22.00 -16.15 -1.80
C GLU A 374 21.14 -16.52 -3.01
N VAL A 375 21.06 -17.82 -3.29
CA VAL A 375 20.17 -18.42 -4.27
C VAL A 375 18.73 -18.26 -3.78
N GLY A 376 17.85 -17.69 -4.60
CA GLY A 376 16.42 -17.56 -4.31
C GLY A 376 15.53 -18.51 -5.11
N ARG A 377 14.34 -18.83 -4.59
CA ARG A 377 13.19 -19.26 -5.40
C ARG A 377 11.97 -18.47 -4.91
N LYS A 378 11.52 -17.51 -5.71
CA LYS A 378 10.59 -16.47 -5.28
C LYS A 378 9.25 -17.00 -4.74
N ALA A 379 8.93 -16.70 -3.48
CA ALA A 379 7.59 -16.83 -2.92
C ALA A 379 6.91 -15.46 -2.85
N PHE A 380 5.78 -15.31 -3.53
CA PHE A 380 4.99 -14.08 -3.57
C PHE A 380 3.64 -14.21 -2.86
N TYR A 381 3.23 -15.44 -2.56
CA TYR A 381 1.91 -15.72 -2.01
C TYR A 381 2.05 -16.34 -0.62
N LYS A 382 1.19 -15.89 0.28
CA LYS A 382 1.13 -16.39 1.64
C LYS A 382 0.86 -17.89 1.69
N PRO A 383 1.38 -18.61 2.70
CA PRO A 383 0.92 -19.96 3.01
C PRO A 383 -0.58 -19.95 3.39
N THR A 384 -1.21 -21.12 3.40
CA THR A 384 -2.56 -21.30 3.93
C THR A 384 -2.51 -22.16 5.19
N ALA A 385 -3.25 -21.77 6.23
CA ALA A 385 -3.51 -22.58 7.41
C ALA A 385 -5.03 -22.68 7.62
N THR A 386 -5.49 -23.78 8.22
CA THR A 386 -6.91 -24.09 8.46
C THR A 386 -7.17 -24.42 9.90
#